data_AF-A0A5D6Y8E0-F1
#
_entry.id   AF-A0A5D6Y8E0-F1
#
_cell.length_a   1.000
_cell.length_b   1.000
_cell.length_c   1.000
_cell.angle_alpha   90.00
_cell.angle_beta   90.00
_cell.angle_gamma   90.00
#
_symmetry.space_group_name_H-M   'P 1'
#
loop_
_entity.id
_entity.type
_entity.pdbx_description
1 polymer ?
#
loop_
_entity_poly.entity_id
_entity_poly.type
_entity_poly.pdbx_seq_one_letter_code
_entity_poly.pdbx_strand_id
1 'polypeptide(L)'
;MANADERTPLQAVQSPADRAEAMRKKRLAIGFLAAAALLLGAVTALLWHRANPHYIDMVDNAYNVTFVNATQLTAMRTAAPECARRMQAAGNNVTELLDAESFCDVNLDMPMDVAKRNVYDIREVCDKDPVSDCVPSGHILQYLERPGVRELLNVSKQANTWQMVNLEVNMAFRVSGDMEISYSSYEEFNAAKERAYITAAGVNAGVAL
;
A
#
# COMPACT_ATOMS: atom_id res chain seq x y z
N MET A 1 -59.89 63.51 15.27
CA MET A 1 -58.58 63.54 14.58
C MET A 1 -58.01 62.13 14.67
N ALA A 2 -58.17 61.36 13.60
CA ALA A 2 -57.77 59.94 13.52
C ALA A 2 -56.32 59.84 13.03
N ASN A 3 -55.52 58.99 13.68
CA ASN A 3 -54.12 58.77 13.33
C ASN A 3 -53.97 57.48 12.50
N ALA A 4 -53.02 57.51 11.58
CA ALA A 4 -52.96 56.67 10.39
C ALA A 4 -52.63 55.18 10.65
N ASP A 5 -53.26 54.35 9.83
CA ASP A 5 -53.21 52.90 9.71
C ASP A 5 -51.88 52.47 9.04
N GLU A 6 -51.02 51.78 9.79
CA GLU A 6 -49.72 51.27 9.34
C GLU A 6 -49.93 49.99 8.53
N ARG A 7 -50.15 50.13 7.22
CA ARG A 7 -50.29 48.98 6.31
C ARG A 7 -48.94 48.31 6.07
N THR A 8 -48.75 47.15 6.70
CA THR A 8 -47.73 46.18 6.34
C THR A 8 -47.86 45.79 4.86
N PRO A 9 -46.79 45.80 4.04
CA PRO A 9 -46.90 45.39 2.65
C PRO A 9 -47.27 43.90 2.56
N LEU A 10 -48.38 43.61 1.84
CA LEU A 10 -48.78 42.27 1.47
C LEU A 10 -47.64 41.59 0.72
N GLN A 11 -47.01 40.60 1.36
CA GLN A 11 -46.07 39.72 0.67
C GLN A 11 -46.81 39.04 -0.48
N ALA A 12 -46.29 39.22 -1.70
CA ALA A 12 -46.86 38.61 -2.90
C ALA A 12 -47.00 37.09 -2.68
N VAL A 13 -48.23 36.58 -2.76
CA VAL A 13 -48.49 35.15 -2.71
C VAL A 13 -47.90 34.56 -3.99
N GLN A 14 -46.74 33.91 -3.86
CA GLN A 14 -46.09 33.22 -4.97
C GLN A 14 -47.07 32.28 -5.66
N SER A 15 -47.17 32.38 -6.98
CA SER A 15 -48.11 31.55 -7.73
C SER A 15 -47.71 30.07 -7.62
N PRO A 16 -48.66 29.14 -7.79
CA PRO A 16 -48.35 27.70 -7.83
C PRO A 16 -47.26 27.35 -8.86
N ALA A 17 -47.19 28.10 -9.96
CA ALA A 17 -46.16 27.94 -11.00
C ALA A 17 -44.77 28.35 -10.49
N ASP A 18 -44.67 29.47 -9.76
CA ASP A 18 -43.40 29.95 -9.18
C ASP A 18 -42.87 28.98 -8.12
N ARG A 19 -43.78 28.40 -7.32
CA ARG A 19 -43.44 27.35 -6.35
C ARG A 19 -42.96 26.06 -7.01
N ALA A 20 -43.60 25.66 -8.11
CA ALA A 20 -43.19 24.49 -8.89
C ALA A 20 -41.81 24.68 -9.53
N GLU A 21 -41.55 25.86 -10.10
CA GLU A 21 -40.24 26.18 -10.67
C GLU A 21 -39.14 26.24 -9.60
N ALA A 22 -39.42 26.87 -8.45
CA ALA A 22 -38.49 26.90 -7.31
C ALA A 22 -38.18 25.49 -6.77
N MET A 23 -39.18 24.61 -6.69
CA MET A 23 -38.96 23.21 -6.30
C MET A 23 -38.16 22.44 -7.35
N ARG A 24 -38.40 22.68 -8.65
CA ARG A 24 -37.62 22.06 -9.73
C ARG A 24 -36.15 22.49 -9.67
N LYS A 25 -35.87 23.80 -9.49
CA LYS A 25 -34.51 24.33 -9.32
C LYS A 25 -33.81 23.75 -8.08
N LYS A 26 -34.50 23.65 -6.94
CA LYS A 26 -33.97 23.00 -5.73
C LYS A 26 -33.63 21.52 -5.96
N ARG A 27 -34.52 20.76 -6.61
CA ARG A 27 -34.27 19.34 -6.93
C ARG A 27 -33.08 19.16 -7.88
N LEU A 28 -32.96 20.02 -8.89
CA LEU A 28 -31.79 20.05 -9.78
C LEU A 28 -30.50 20.36 -9.02
N ALA A 29 -30.50 21.39 -8.16
CA ALA A 29 -29.32 21.76 -7.37
C ALA A 29 -28.89 20.65 -6.39
N ILE A 30 -29.84 20.01 -5.70
CA ILE A 30 -29.55 18.87 -4.81
C ILE A 30 -29.01 17.69 -5.62
N GLY A 31 -29.59 17.40 -6.79
CA GLY A 31 -29.11 16.35 -7.70
C GLY A 31 -27.67 16.61 -8.17
N PHE A 32 -27.34 17.85 -8.53
CA PHE A 32 -25.99 18.25 -8.90
C PHE A 32 -24.99 18.11 -7.75
N LEU A 33 -25.35 18.54 -6.54
CA LEU A 33 -24.49 18.41 -5.36
C LEU A 33 -24.23 16.95 -4.99
N ALA A 34 -25.26 16.10 -5.03
CA ALA A 34 -25.13 14.67 -4.77
C ALA A 34 -24.25 13.96 -5.82
N ALA A 35 -24.44 14.29 -7.11
CA ALA A 35 -23.61 13.75 -8.19
C ALA A 35 -22.14 14.21 -8.08
N ALA A 36 -21.90 15.48 -7.74
CA ALA A 36 -20.56 16.01 -7.51
C ALA A 36 -19.87 15.32 -6.33
N ALA A 37 -20.57 15.10 -5.21
CA ALA A 37 -20.03 14.39 -4.05
C ALA A 37 -19.70 12.91 -4.37
N LEU A 38 -20.55 12.22 -5.13
CA LEU A 38 -20.32 10.84 -5.58
C LEU A 38 -19.11 10.75 -6.53
N LEU A 39 -18.98 11.68 -7.48
CA LEU A 39 -17.83 11.73 -8.39
C LEU A 39 -16.54 12.04 -7.63
N LEU A 40 -16.57 12.99 -6.69
CA LEU A 40 -15.41 13.30 -5.85
C LEU A 40 -15.01 12.10 -4.98
N GLY A 41 -15.98 11.38 -4.42
CA GLY A 41 -15.77 10.13 -3.67
C GLY A 41 -15.17 9.01 -4.53
N ALA A 42 -15.65 8.83 -5.76
CA ALA A 42 -15.11 7.80 -6.66
C ALA A 42 -13.69 8.14 -7.16
N VAL A 43 -13.43 9.41 -7.48
CA VAL A 43 -12.09 9.87 -7.89
C VAL A 43 -11.09 9.76 -6.74
N THR A 44 -11.48 10.16 -5.53
CA THR A 44 -10.64 9.99 -4.34
C THR A 44 -10.38 8.51 -4.04
N ALA A 45 -11.39 7.64 -4.14
CA ALA A 45 -11.19 6.20 -3.99
C ALA A 45 -10.25 5.60 -5.05
N LEU A 46 -10.36 6.01 -6.32
CA LEU A 46 -9.46 5.53 -7.39
C LEU A 46 -8.01 6.01 -7.20
N LEU A 47 -7.82 7.26 -6.78
CA LEU A 47 -6.50 7.79 -6.45
C LEU A 47 -5.91 7.11 -5.20
N TRP A 48 -6.77 6.76 -4.25
CA TRP A 48 -6.39 6.05 -3.03
C TRP A 48 -5.84 4.65 -3.31
N HIS A 49 -6.51 3.85 -4.15
CA HIS A 49 -6.04 2.51 -4.50
C HIS A 49 -4.72 2.50 -5.29
N ARG A 50 -4.39 3.62 -5.95
CA ARG A 50 -3.17 3.75 -6.74
C ARG A 50 -1.96 4.17 -5.92
N ALA A 51 -2.19 4.81 -4.77
CA ALA A 51 -1.15 5.35 -3.92
C ALA A 51 -0.94 4.54 -2.62
N ASN A 52 -1.86 3.64 -2.30
CA ASN A 52 -1.75 2.78 -1.13
C ASN A 52 -1.01 1.48 -1.52
N PRO A 53 0.16 1.18 -0.96
CA PRO A 53 0.78 -0.10 -1.19
C PRO A 53 -0.11 -1.21 -0.61
N HIS A 54 -0.29 -2.28 -1.38
CA HIS A 54 -1.27 -3.33 -1.08
C HIS A 54 -1.04 -4.06 0.26
N TYR A 55 0.18 -4.00 0.82
CA TYR A 55 0.45 -4.62 2.12
C TYR A 55 -0.31 -3.92 3.26
N ILE A 56 -0.71 -2.65 3.13
CA ILE A 56 -1.55 -1.96 4.12
C ILE A 56 -2.96 -2.56 4.15
N ASP A 57 -3.43 -3.13 3.04
CA ASP A 57 -4.73 -3.80 2.99
C ASP A 57 -4.68 -5.17 3.71
N MET A 58 -3.48 -5.73 3.97
CA MET A 58 -3.32 -7.00 4.69
C MET A 58 -3.67 -6.91 6.18
N VAL A 59 -3.92 -5.71 6.71
CA VAL A 59 -4.54 -5.55 8.04
C VAL A 59 -5.91 -6.23 8.11
N ASP A 60 -6.62 -6.29 6.98
CA ASP A 60 -7.87 -7.00 6.80
C ASP A 60 -7.58 -8.36 6.14
N ASN A 61 -7.12 -9.34 6.92
CA ASN A 61 -6.78 -10.69 6.43
C ASN A 61 -7.71 -11.78 6.97
N ALA A 62 -7.77 -12.90 6.23
CA ALA A 62 -8.59 -14.07 6.58
C ALA A 62 -8.11 -14.84 7.82
N TYR A 63 -6.95 -14.51 8.37
CA TYR A 63 -6.34 -15.21 9.51
C TYR A 63 -6.57 -14.48 10.84
N ASN A 64 -7.31 -13.37 10.84
CA ASN A 64 -7.54 -12.52 12.00
C ASN A 64 -6.22 -12.03 12.66
N VAL A 65 -5.17 -11.84 11.87
CA VAL A 65 -3.90 -11.31 12.33
C VAL A 65 -4.00 -9.79 12.39
N THR A 66 -3.84 -9.21 13.58
CA THR A 66 -3.77 -7.76 13.74
C THR A 66 -2.32 -7.31 13.62
N PHE A 67 -2.00 -6.56 12.55
CA PHE A 67 -0.68 -5.95 12.39
C PHE A 67 -0.55 -4.62 13.12
N VAL A 68 -1.58 -3.79 13.00
CA VAL A 68 -1.60 -2.43 13.53
C VAL A 68 -2.96 -2.13 14.15
N ASN A 69 -2.99 -1.22 15.11
CA ASN A 69 -4.25 -0.72 15.66
C ASN A 69 -4.89 0.31 14.71
N ALA A 70 -6.15 0.71 15.00
CA ALA A 70 -6.90 1.64 14.14
C ALA A 70 -6.22 3.00 13.96
N THR A 71 -5.52 3.50 14.99
CA THR A 71 -4.78 4.78 14.92
C THR A 71 -3.58 4.67 13.99
N GLN A 72 -2.79 3.59 14.12
CA GLN A 72 -1.66 3.30 13.25
C GLN A 72 -2.13 3.09 11.80
N LEU A 73 -3.20 2.33 11.58
CA LEU A 73 -3.77 2.13 10.24
C LEU A 73 -4.21 3.45 9.60
N THR A 74 -4.83 4.35 10.37
CA THR A 74 -5.21 5.69 9.87
C THR A 74 -4.00 6.53 9.50
N ALA A 75 -2.94 6.47 10.31
CA ALA A 75 -1.68 7.18 10.04
C ALA A 75 -0.98 6.64 8.78
N MET A 76 -0.86 5.32 8.65
CA MET A 76 -0.27 4.67 7.47
C MET A 76 -1.05 5.03 6.20
N ARG A 77 -2.37 4.94 6.25
CA ARG A 77 -3.27 5.34 5.15
C ARG A 77 -3.12 6.80 4.73
N THR A 78 -2.82 7.68 5.69
CA THR A 78 -2.57 9.09 5.44
C THR A 78 -1.17 9.33 4.86
N ALA A 79 -0.18 8.55 5.28
CA ALA A 79 1.20 8.66 4.80
C ALA A 79 1.42 8.00 3.42
N ALA A 80 0.63 7.00 3.06
CA ALA A 80 0.82 6.24 1.82
C ALA A 80 0.80 7.11 0.54
N PRO A 81 -0.13 8.08 0.36
CA PRO A 81 -0.08 8.98 -0.78
C PRO A 81 1.20 9.82 -0.85
N GLU A 82 1.76 10.21 0.28
CA GLU A 82 3.00 10.99 0.33
C GLU A 82 4.22 10.10 0.01
N CYS A 83 4.25 8.86 0.50
CA CYS A 83 5.25 7.87 0.10
C CYS A 83 5.23 7.69 -1.42
N ALA A 84 4.07 7.38 -2.02
CA ALA A 84 3.94 7.21 -3.47
C ALA A 84 4.36 8.47 -4.25
N ARG A 85 4.01 9.67 -3.76
CA ARG A 85 4.39 10.94 -4.37
C ARG A 85 5.91 11.14 -4.34
N ARG A 86 6.57 10.84 -3.22
CA ARG A 86 8.04 10.95 -3.07
C ARG A 86 8.76 9.98 -3.99
N MET A 87 8.32 8.72 -4.01
CA MET A 87 8.87 7.69 -4.89
C MET A 87 8.75 8.10 -6.37
N GLN A 88 7.58 8.60 -6.77
CA GLN A 88 7.38 9.09 -8.14
C GLN A 88 8.24 10.32 -8.46
N ALA A 89 8.38 11.25 -7.52
CA ALA A 89 9.15 12.49 -7.72
C ALA A 89 10.66 12.25 -7.78
N ALA A 90 11.16 11.25 -7.05
CA ALA A 90 12.57 10.89 -7.05
C ALA A 90 13.05 10.42 -8.43
N GLY A 91 12.20 9.73 -9.20
CA GLY A 91 12.55 9.21 -10.52
C GLY A 91 13.77 8.29 -10.44
N ASN A 92 14.85 8.65 -11.14
CA ASN A 92 16.12 7.91 -11.10
C ASN A 92 17.19 8.57 -10.21
N ASN A 93 16.84 9.59 -9.43
CA ASN A 93 17.78 10.22 -8.50
C ASN A 93 17.89 9.37 -7.24
N VAL A 94 18.99 8.62 -7.14
CA VAL A 94 19.27 7.70 -6.02
C VAL A 94 19.15 8.37 -4.65
N THR A 95 19.64 9.60 -4.49
CA THR A 95 19.57 10.28 -3.19
C THR A 95 18.13 10.57 -2.78
N GLU A 96 17.30 11.02 -3.73
CA GLU A 96 15.88 11.28 -3.50
C GLU A 96 15.09 9.97 -3.31
N LEU A 97 15.50 8.88 -4.00
CA LEU A 97 14.92 7.55 -3.81
C LEU A 97 15.17 7.04 -2.39
N LEU A 98 16.39 7.17 -1.88
CA LEU A 98 16.71 6.75 -0.51
C LEU A 98 15.98 7.59 0.56
N ASP A 99 15.77 8.89 0.33
CA ASP A 99 14.93 9.72 1.22
C ASP A 99 13.46 9.29 1.17
N ALA A 100 12.95 9.01 -0.03
CA ALA A 100 11.60 8.54 -0.24
C ALA A 100 11.36 7.17 0.40
N GLU A 101 12.26 6.20 0.19
CA GLU A 101 12.26 4.87 0.81
C GLU A 101 12.28 5.01 2.34
N SER A 102 13.19 5.81 2.91
CA SER A 102 13.23 6.07 4.35
C SER A 102 11.91 6.62 4.91
N PHE A 103 11.24 7.51 4.17
CA PHE A 103 9.90 7.97 4.54
C PHE A 103 8.88 6.83 4.53
N CYS A 104 8.89 5.98 3.50
CA CYS A 104 8.00 4.83 3.39
C CYS A 104 8.26 3.80 4.51
N ASP A 105 9.52 3.42 4.74
CA ASP A 105 9.96 2.48 5.79
C ASP A 105 9.40 2.91 7.15
N VAL A 106 9.65 4.16 7.56
CA VAL A 106 9.28 4.67 8.88
C VAL A 106 7.76 4.76 9.07
N ASN A 107 7.03 5.20 8.04
CA ASN A 107 5.61 5.52 8.18
C ASN A 107 4.68 4.34 7.83
N LEU A 108 5.15 3.38 7.06
CA LEU A 108 4.33 2.30 6.52
C LEU A 108 4.82 0.92 6.94
N ASP A 109 6.13 0.64 6.89
CA ASP A 109 6.65 -0.71 7.11
C ASP A 109 6.91 -0.99 8.59
N MET A 110 7.66 -0.12 9.26
CA MET A 110 7.97 -0.26 10.69
C MET A 110 6.74 -0.43 11.59
N PRO A 111 5.59 0.24 11.35
CA PRO A 111 4.37 -0.04 12.11
C PRO A 111 3.89 -1.49 12.01
N MET A 112 4.08 -2.17 10.88
CA MET A 112 3.69 -3.57 10.67
C MET A 112 4.62 -4.52 11.43
N ASP A 113 5.91 -4.21 11.49
CA ASP A 113 6.93 -5.02 12.16
C ASP A 113 6.70 -5.17 13.67
N VAL A 114 5.99 -4.20 14.28
CA VAL A 114 5.60 -4.24 15.70
C VAL A 114 4.76 -5.48 16.03
N ALA A 115 4.00 -6.01 15.07
CA ALA A 115 3.18 -7.19 15.27
C ALA A 115 3.99 -8.50 15.37
N LYS A 116 5.31 -8.45 15.13
CA LYS A 116 6.22 -9.59 15.23
C LYS A 116 5.69 -10.79 14.44
N ARG A 117 5.33 -10.53 13.19
CA ARG A 117 4.93 -11.56 12.21
C ARG A 117 6.08 -11.86 11.28
N ASN A 118 6.15 -13.12 10.84
CA ASN A 118 7.09 -13.50 9.80
C ASN A 118 6.67 -12.80 8.48
N VAL A 119 7.54 -11.97 7.92
CA VAL A 119 7.26 -11.21 6.68
C VAL A 119 7.04 -12.13 5.46
N TYR A 120 7.43 -13.40 5.56
CA TYR A 120 7.22 -14.41 4.53
C TYR A 120 5.95 -15.27 4.75
N ASP A 121 5.42 -15.31 5.98
CA ASP A 121 4.16 -15.99 6.31
C ASP A 121 3.47 -15.33 7.51
N ILE A 122 2.41 -14.57 7.24
CA ILE A 122 1.71 -13.78 8.25
C ILE A 122 1.04 -14.62 9.35
N ARG A 123 0.87 -15.92 9.12
CA ARG A 123 0.29 -16.85 10.11
C ARG A 123 1.30 -17.18 11.21
N GLU A 124 2.58 -17.02 10.92
CA GLU A 124 3.68 -17.33 11.84
C GLU A 124 4.07 -16.09 12.65
N VAL A 125 4.32 -16.31 13.94
CA VAL A 125 4.92 -15.31 14.83
C VAL A 125 6.43 -15.37 14.67
N CYS A 126 7.08 -14.23 14.82
CA CYS A 126 8.52 -14.12 14.76
C CYS A 126 9.08 -13.14 15.79
N ASP A 127 9.80 -13.68 16.76
CA ASP A 127 10.44 -12.91 17.83
C ASP A 127 11.82 -12.37 17.44
N LYS A 128 12.18 -12.41 16.15
CA LYS A 128 13.43 -11.86 15.64
C LYS A 128 13.33 -10.35 15.44
N ASP A 129 14.48 -9.72 15.45
CA ASP A 129 14.64 -8.30 15.15
C ASP A 129 15.94 -8.13 14.35
N PRO A 130 15.87 -7.83 13.04
CA PRO A 130 14.65 -7.55 12.26
C PRO A 130 13.74 -8.78 12.02
N VAL A 131 12.48 -8.55 11.70
CA VAL A 131 11.51 -9.61 11.32
C VAL A 131 11.77 -10.21 9.93
N SER A 132 12.83 -9.79 9.23
CA SER A 132 13.33 -10.51 8.05
C SER A 132 14.09 -11.79 8.43
N ASP A 133 14.55 -11.92 9.68
CA ASP A 133 15.39 -13.04 10.13
C ASP A 133 14.56 -14.24 10.62
N CYS A 134 13.26 -14.26 10.32
CA CYS A 134 12.32 -15.27 10.81
C CYS A 134 12.52 -16.65 10.18
N VAL A 135 13.21 -16.73 9.04
CA VAL A 135 13.50 -18.01 8.37
C VAL A 135 14.67 -18.69 9.07
N PRO A 136 14.47 -19.83 9.77
CA PRO A 136 15.54 -20.50 10.49
C PRO A 136 16.53 -21.13 9.52
N SER A 137 17.71 -20.51 9.37
CA SER A 137 18.75 -20.93 8.43
C SER A 137 19.93 -21.67 9.08
N GLY A 138 19.98 -21.75 10.40
CA GLY A 138 21.15 -22.24 11.13
C GLY A 138 21.55 -23.68 10.78
N HIS A 139 20.58 -24.55 10.51
CA HIS A 139 20.84 -25.94 10.11
C HIS A 139 21.47 -26.04 8.70
N ILE A 140 21.11 -25.14 7.79
CA ILE A 140 21.69 -25.05 6.44
C ILE A 140 23.15 -24.67 6.53
N LEU A 141 23.46 -23.62 7.30
CA LEU A 141 24.83 -23.19 7.57
C LEU A 141 25.67 -24.33 8.15
N GLN A 142 25.15 -25.00 9.20
CA GLN A 142 25.86 -26.12 9.83
C GLN A 142 26.14 -27.28 8.88
N TYR A 143 25.25 -27.53 7.91
CA TYR A 143 25.46 -28.58 6.92
C TYR A 143 26.49 -28.16 5.86
N LEU A 144 26.34 -26.97 5.29
CA LEU A 144 27.21 -26.46 4.23
C LEU A 144 28.64 -26.19 4.71
N GLU A 145 28.83 -25.93 6.01
CA GLU A 145 30.16 -25.73 6.59
C GLU A 145 30.88 -27.03 6.98
N ARG A 146 30.26 -28.22 6.83
CA ARG A 146 30.94 -29.48 7.13
C ARG A 146 32.13 -29.68 6.18
N PRO A 147 33.32 -30.07 6.68
CA PRO A 147 34.50 -30.26 5.81
C PRO A 147 34.24 -31.19 4.63
N GLY A 148 33.59 -32.33 4.86
CA GLY A 148 33.26 -33.28 3.79
C GLY A 148 32.24 -32.74 2.77
N VAL A 149 31.33 -31.85 3.17
CA VAL A 149 30.38 -31.20 2.25
C VAL A 149 31.10 -30.16 1.41
N ARG A 150 31.96 -29.33 2.04
CA ARG A 150 32.78 -28.33 1.32
C ARG A 150 33.76 -28.99 0.34
N GLU A 151 34.37 -30.10 0.73
CA GLU A 151 35.25 -30.90 -0.14
C GLU A 151 34.46 -31.50 -1.31
N LEU A 152 33.30 -32.11 -1.04
CA LEU A 152 32.43 -32.68 -2.07
C LEU A 152 31.97 -31.65 -3.10
N LEU A 153 31.63 -30.44 -2.64
CA LEU A 153 31.21 -29.32 -3.50
C LEU A 153 32.39 -28.56 -4.13
N ASN A 154 33.63 -29.01 -3.88
CA ASN A 154 34.85 -28.37 -4.35
C ASN A 154 34.92 -26.87 -3.99
N VAL A 155 34.47 -26.51 -2.78
CA VAL A 155 34.51 -25.14 -2.29
C VAL A 155 35.96 -24.73 -2.07
N SER A 156 36.36 -23.61 -2.68
CA SER A 156 37.70 -23.04 -2.52
C SER A 156 38.06 -22.85 -1.04
N LYS A 157 39.31 -23.15 -0.69
CA LYS A 157 39.85 -22.90 0.67
C LYS A 157 39.92 -21.41 1.02
N GLN A 158 39.85 -20.53 0.02
CA GLN A 158 39.81 -19.08 0.18
C GLN A 158 38.38 -18.55 0.33
N ALA A 159 37.36 -19.37 0.08
CA ALA A 159 35.97 -18.96 0.25
C ALA A 159 35.65 -18.80 1.75
N ASN A 160 34.99 -17.70 2.08
CA ASN A 160 34.50 -17.40 3.42
C ASN A 160 33.47 -18.44 3.90
N THR A 161 33.07 -18.32 5.16
CA THR A 161 31.89 -19.02 5.70
C THR A 161 30.68 -18.70 4.84
N TRP A 162 29.89 -19.73 4.54
CA TRP A 162 28.65 -19.59 3.82
C TRP A 162 27.69 -18.65 4.55
N GLN A 163 26.96 -17.83 3.80
CA GLN A 163 25.97 -16.91 4.32
C GLN A 163 24.71 -17.01 3.44
N MET A 164 23.54 -17.00 4.07
CA MET A 164 22.27 -17.02 3.34
C MET A 164 22.06 -15.71 2.57
N VAL A 165 22.45 -14.58 3.17
CA VAL A 165 22.36 -13.25 2.59
C VAL A 165 23.70 -12.56 2.75
N ASN A 166 24.24 -12.03 1.65
CA ASN A 166 25.40 -11.14 1.70
C ASN A 166 24.89 -9.69 1.82
N LEU A 167 25.08 -9.09 3.00
CA LEU A 167 24.60 -7.74 3.29
C LEU A 167 25.33 -6.64 2.51
N GLU A 168 26.58 -6.88 2.07
CA GLU A 168 27.31 -5.94 1.22
C GLU A 168 26.64 -5.84 -0.15
N VAL A 169 26.29 -6.99 -0.75
CA VAL A 169 25.54 -7.03 -2.01
C VAL A 169 24.15 -6.43 -1.83
N ASN A 170 23.42 -6.81 -0.77
CA ASN A 170 22.10 -6.24 -0.48
C ASN A 170 22.14 -4.71 -0.37
N MET A 171 23.11 -4.16 0.37
CA MET A 171 23.28 -2.72 0.48
C MET A 171 23.71 -2.09 -0.84
N ALA A 172 24.53 -2.75 -1.64
CA ALA A 172 24.93 -2.23 -2.96
C ALA A 172 23.70 -2.03 -3.88
N PHE A 173 22.76 -2.97 -3.90
CA PHE A 173 21.49 -2.84 -4.63
C PHE A 173 20.63 -1.70 -4.11
N ARG A 174 20.54 -1.55 -2.78
CA ARG A 174 19.79 -0.46 -2.15
C ARG A 174 20.38 0.90 -2.51
N VAL A 175 21.68 1.10 -2.31
CA VAL A 175 22.34 2.40 -2.55
C VAL A 175 22.56 2.71 -4.02
N SER A 176 22.37 1.76 -4.94
CA SER A 176 22.28 2.06 -6.37
C SER A 176 20.87 2.43 -6.82
N GLY A 177 19.88 2.36 -5.93
CA GLY A 177 18.46 2.58 -6.24
C GLY A 177 17.81 1.43 -7.01
N ASP A 178 18.49 0.29 -7.15
CA ASP A 178 18.05 -0.84 -7.99
C ASP A 178 16.72 -1.44 -7.50
N MET A 179 16.50 -1.42 -6.18
CA MET A 179 15.25 -1.87 -5.54
C MET A 179 14.01 -1.10 -6.02
N GLU A 180 14.17 0.14 -6.45
CA GLU A 180 13.06 1.08 -6.72
C GLU A 180 12.86 1.39 -8.21
N ILE A 181 13.76 0.90 -9.07
CA ILE A 181 13.59 1.04 -10.51
C ILE A 181 12.46 0.11 -10.95
N SER A 182 11.55 0.64 -11.77
CA SER A 182 10.51 -0.20 -12.36
C SER A 182 11.11 -1.09 -13.44
N TYR A 183 11.14 -2.40 -13.18
CA TYR A 183 11.47 -3.42 -14.18
C TYR A 183 10.26 -3.83 -15.05
N SER A 184 9.07 -3.26 -14.81
CA SER A 184 7.84 -3.66 -15.53
C SER A 184 7.86 -3.30 -17.03
N SER A 185 8.77 -2.41 -17.43
CA SER A 185 8.97 -1.99 -18.83
C SER A 185 9.86 -2.95 -19.62
N TYR A 186 10.55 -3.89 -18.96
CA TYR A 186 11.30 -4.95 -19.65
C TYR A 186 10.33 -6.05 -20.11
N GLU A 187 9.58 -5.78 -21.18
CA GLU A 187 8.61 -6.70 -21.79
C GLU A 187 9.21 -8.07 -22.15
N GLU A 188 10.54 -8.16 -22.27
CA GLU A 188 11.27 -9.38 -22.66
C GLU A 188 11.73 -10.26 -21.48
N PHE A 189 11.75 -9.76 -20.23
CA PHE A 189 12.28 -10.53 -19.10
C PHE A 189 11.32 -11.64 -18.65
N ASN A 190 10.01 -11.48 -18.90
CA ASN A 190 8.96 -12.46 -18.61
C ASN A 190 8.36 -13.07 -19.89
N ALA A 191 9.17 -13.30 -20.94
CA ALA A 191 8.70 -13.93 -22.18
C ALA A 191 8.15 -15.37 -21.99
N ALA A 192 8.31 -15.98 -20.82
CA ALA A 192 7.42 -17.04 -20.39
C ALA A 192 6.05 -16.40 -20.09
N LYS A 193 5.05 -16.58 -20.98
CA LYS A 193 3.65 -16.20 -20.73
C LYS A 193 3.22 -16.75 -19.36
N GLU A 194 3.38 -15.96 -18.31
CA GLU A 194 2.78 -16.24 -17.02
C GLU A 194 1.27 -16.21 -17.28
N ARG A 195 0.64 -17.38 -17.24
CA ARG A 195 -0.81 -17.41 -17.14
C ARG A 195 -1.12 -16.74 -15.82
N ALA A 196 -1.68 -15.55 -15.86
CA ALA A 196 -2.22 -14.90 -14.67
C ALA A 196 -3.22 -15.88 -14.03
N TYR A 197 -2.82 -16.54 -12.94
CA TYR A 197 -3.70 -17.40 -12.15
C TYR A 197 -4.55 -16.59 -11.17
N ILE A 198 -4.47 -15.25 -11.22
CA ILE A 198 -5.35 -14.37 -10.47
C ILE A 198 -6.63 -14.20 -11.30
N THR A 199 -7.63 -15.05 -11.02
CA THR A 199 -8.99 -14.75 -11.48
C THR A 199 -9.52 -13.57 -10.66
N ALA A 200 -10.26 -12.67 -11.32
CA ALA A 200 -10.84 -11.46 -10.73
C ALA A 200 -11.80 -11.72 -9.54
N ALA A 201 -12.02 -12.97 -9.15
CA ALA A 201 -12.89 -13.37 -8.06
C ALA A 201 -12.16 -13.77 -6.77
N GLY A 202 -10.83 -13.93 -6.76
CA GLY A 202 -10.09 -14.20 -5.50
C GLY A 202 -10.47 -15.47 -4.74
N VAL A 203 -11.10 -16.47 -5.39
CA VAL A 203 -11.47 -17.73 -4.72
C VAL A 203 -10.99 -18.94 -5.53
N ASN A 204 -10.26 -19.82 -4.84
CA ASN A 204 -9.73 -21.13 -5.24
C ASN A 204 -8.38 -21.17 -5.96
N ALA A 205 -7.30 -20.87 -5.24
CA ALA A 205 -6.03 -21.56 -5.45
C ALA A 205 -6.06 -22.91 -4.69
N GLY A 206 -6.70 -23.92 -5.29
CA GLY A 206 -6.59 -25.30 -4.84
C GLY A 206 -5.34 -25.93 -5.44
N VAL A 207 -4.52 -26.57 -4.60
CA VAL A 207 -3.34 -27.34 -5.00
C VAL A 207 -3.77 -28.53 -5.87
N ALA A 208 -3.22 -28.63 -7.08
CA ALA A 208 -3.18 -29.89 -7.82
C ALA A 208 -1.72 -30.38 -7.81
N LEU A 209 -1.53 -31.57 -7.22
CA LEU A 209 -0.29 -32.36 -7.33
C LEU A 209 -0.12 -32.89 -8.76
#